data_AF-A0A177B806-F1
#
_entry.id   AF-A0A177B806-F1
#
_cell.length_a   1.000
_cell.length_b   1.000
_cell.length_c   1.000
_cell.angle_alpha   90.00
_cell.angle_beta   90.00
_cell.angle_gamma   90.00
#
_symmetry.space_group_name_H-M   'P 1'
#
loop_
_entity.id
_entity.type
_entity.pdbx_description
1 polymer ?
#
loop_
_entity_poly.entity_id
_entity_poly.type
_entity_poly.pdbx_seq_one_letter_code
_entity_poly.pdbx_strand_id
1 'polypeptide(L)'
;MYQTKFVSHSRRVCKLYKDALHALREIYNAPHECRYHSVLLRQRFEKYKNEKDLMLAKKMVIEGEAELKSKRSWDPLKYAHSPGGAAYDTEFHWSDSLLDSWHPIEKMAYAKYFEKREIRKGEYIENWNKTYENDSK
;
A
#
# COMPACT_ATOMS: atom_id res chain seq x y z
N MET A 1 -5.98 -0.18 21.87
CA MET A 1 -6.01 1.25 21.49
C MET A 1 -5.06 1.42 20.31
N TYR A 2 -5.55 1.65 19.09
CA TYR A 2 -4.67 1.76 17.92
C TYR A 2 -3.73 2.95 18.08
N GLN A 3 -2.43 2.70 18.09
CA GLN A 3 -1.42 3.75 18.19
C GLN A 3 -1.38 4.50 16.85
N THR A 4 -2.11 5.61 16.75
CA THR A 4 -2.11 6.45 15.55
C THR A 4 -0.75 7.13 15.41
N LYS A 5 0.11 6.61 14.53
CA LYS A 5 1.40 7.23 14.22
C LYS A 5 1.17 8.55 13.50
N PHE A 6 1.84 9.63 13.95
CA PHE A 6 1.79 10.93 13.28
C PHE A 6 2.40 10.83 11.87
N VAL A 7 1.70 11.40 10.88
CA VAL A 7 2.20 11.48 9.50
C VAL A 7 3.15 12.67 9.38
N SER A 8 4.39 12.43 8.96
CA SER A 8 5.37 13.49 8.73
C SER A 8 4.92 14.43 7.60
N HIS A 9 5.35 15.69 7.65
CA HIS A 9 5.02 16.68 6.62
C HIS A 9 5.47 16.21 5.22
N SER A 10 6.68 15.66 5.10
CA SER A 10 7.19 15.10 3.84
C SER A 10 6.30 13.98 3.30
N ARG A 11 5.84 13.06 4.15
CA ARG A 11 4.92 11.98 3.75
C ARG A 11 3.57 12.52 3.30
N ARG A 12 3.06 13.58 3.94
CA ARG A 12 1.83 14.26 3.54
C ARG A 12 1.96 14.93 2.17
N VAL A 13 3.08 15.61 1.91
CA VAL A 13 3.40 16.20 0.58
C VAL A 13 3.50 15.11 -0.49
N CYS A 14 4.23 14.02 -0.23
CA CYS A 14 4.34 12.90 -1.17
C CYS A 14 2.98 12.24 -1.46
N LYS A 15 2.12 12.12 -0.44
CA LYS A 15 0.76 11.63 -0.61
C LYS A 15 -0.06 12.57 -1.50
N LEU A 16 -0.06 13.87 -1.21
CA LEU A 16 -0.75 14.88 -2.02
C LEU A 16 -0.30 14.83 -3.49
N TYR A 17 1.01 14.75 -3.74
CA TYR A 17 1.56 14.64 -5.09
C TYR A 17 1.11 13.35 -5.80
N LYS A 18 1.15 12.21 -5.11
CA LYS A 18 0.67 10.93 -5.65
C LYS A 18 -0.82 10.99 -5.99
N ASP A 19 -1.64 11.51 -5.07
CA ASP A 19 -3.08 11.62 -5.26
C ASP A 19 -3.42 12.59 -6.42
N ALA A 20 -2.68 13.68 -6.56
CA ALA A 20 -2.82 14.61 -7.69
C ALA A 20 -2.48 13.97 -9.05
N LEU A 21 -1.44 13.12 -9.12
CA LEU A 21 -1.14 12.37 -10.35
C LEU A 21 -2.25 11.38 -10.72
N HIS A 22 -2.84 10.70 -9.73
CA HIS A 22 -4.00 9.83 -9.98
C HIS A 22 -5.20 10.62 -10.50
N ALA A 23 -5.49 11.78 -9.88
CA ALA A 23 -6.56 12.67 -10.37
C ALA A 23 -6.30 13.17 -11.80
N LEU A 24 -5.06 13.47 -12.19
CA LEU A 24 -4.74 13.83 -13.57
C LEU A 24 -5.02 12.68 -14.55
N ARG A 25 -4.69 11.44 -14.16
CA ARG A 25 -4.97 10.26 -14.98
C ARG A 25 -6.47 9.94 -15.09
N GLU A 26 -7.27 10.35 -14.10
CA GLU A 26 -8.74 10.28 -14.14
C GLU A 26 -9.32 11.32 -15.11
N ILE A 27 -8.77 12.53 -15.12
CA ILE A 27 -9.26 13.64 -15.95
C ILE A 27 -8.86 13.47 -17.42
N TYR A 28 -7.60 13.09 -17.67
CA TYR A 28 -7.05 12.96 -19.02
C TYR A 28 -6.97 11.49 -19.44
N ASN A 29 -7.82 11.09 -20.38
CA ASN A 29 -7.82 9.74 -20.93
C ASN A 29 -6.60 9.46 -21.82
N ALA A 30 -6.10 10.48 -22.51
CA ALA A 30 -4.99 10.34 -23.43
C ALA A 30 -3.63 10.31 -22.69
N PRO A 31 -2.77 9.31 -22.95
CA PRO A 31 -1.49 9.19 -22.23
C PRO A 31 -0.56 10.40 -22.39
N HIS A 32 -0.55 11.04 -23.57
CA HIS A 32 0.33 12.17 -23.86
C HIS A 32 -0.12 13.45 -23.13
N GLU A 33 -1.42 13.72 -23.06
CA GLU A 33 -1.99 14.82 -22.27
C GLU A 33 -1.72 14.61 -20.78
N CYS A 34 -2.02 13.41 -20.27
CA CYS A 34 -1.74 13.05 -18.88
C CYS A 34 -0.25 13.26 -18.55
N ARG A 35 0.66 12.89 -19.48
CA ARG A 35 2.10 13.05 -19.29
C ARG A 35 2.49 14.52 -19.24
N TYR A 36 1.97 15.34 -20.16
CA TYR A 36 2.20 16.79 -20.21
C TYR A 36 1.77 17.46 -18.90
N HIS A 37 0.53 17.24 -18.47
CA HIS A 37 0.03 17.83 -17.22
C HIS A 37 0.76 17.33 -15.98
N SER A 38 1.21 16.07 -15.98
CA SER A 38 2.01 15.54 -14.88
C SER A 38 3.38 16.23 -14.75
N VAL A 39 4.00 16.66 -15.88
CA VAL A 39 5.24 17.42 -15.86
C VAL A 39 5.01 18.84 -15.34
N LEU A 40 3.92 19.50 -15.77
CA LEU A 40 3.54 20.81 -15.23
C LEU A 40 3.26 20.77 -13.72
N LEU A 41 2.57 19.72 -13.26
CA LEU A 41 2.34 19.49 -11.84
C LEU A 41 3.66 19.33 -11.10
N ARG A 42 4.59 18.52 -11.64
CA ARG A 42 5.91 18.33 -11.03
C ARG A 42 6.67 19.65 -10.91
N GLN A 43 6.68 20.47 -11.95
CA GLN A 43 7.31 21.79 -11.94
C GLN A 43 6.72 22.71 -10.86
N ARG A 44 5.40 22.66 -10.64
CA ARG A 44 4.72 23.42 -9.56
C ARG A 44 5.22 23.00 -8.18
N PHE A 45 5.38 21.70 -7.93
CA PHE A 45 5.93 21.21 -6.65
C PHE A 45 7.41 21.56 -6.48
N GLU A 46 8.20 21.49 -7.54
CA GLU A 46 9.63 21.80 -7.49
C GLU A 46 9.91 23.27 -7.16
N LYS A 47 9.05 24.19 -7.62
CA LYS A 47 9.14 25.63 -7.31
C LYS A 47 9.18 25.90 -5.79
N TYR A 48 8.47 25.11 -4.99
CA TYR A 48 8.35 25.31 -3.54
C TYR A 48 9.12 24.26 -2.71
N LYS A 49 9.99 23.47 -3.35
CA LYS A 49 10.73 22.38 -2.68
C LYS A 49 11.65 22.86 -1.56
N ASN A 50 12.23 24.05 -1.71
CA ASN A 50 13.24 24.61 -0.80
C ASN A 50 12.66 25.65 0.17
N GLU A 51 11.33 25.65 0.37
CA GLU A 51 10.68 26.56 1.32
C GLU A 51 11.12 26.23 2.76
N LYS A 52 11.58 27.24 3.49
CA LYS A 52 12.09 27.08 4.87
C LYS A 52 11.01 27.34 5.91
N ASP A 53 10.01 28.17 5.57
CA ASP A 53 8.91 28.45 6.49
C ASP A 53 7.93 27.27 6.57
N LEU A 54 7.94 26.59 7.72
CA LEU A 54 7.06 25.45 8.00
C LEU A 54 5.58 25.84 8.08
N MET A 55 5.25 27.07 8.49
CA MET A 55 3.85 27.51 8.59
C MET A 55 3.27 27.73 7.20
N LEU A 56 4.02 28.41 6.33
CA LEU A 56 3.67 28.56 4.92
C LEU A 56 3.58 27.20 4.22
N ALA A 57 4.56 26.30 4.42
CA ALA A 57 4.56 24.98 3.83
C ALA A 57 3.31 24.15 4.23
N LYS A 58 2.92 24.21 5.50
CA LYS A 58 1.67 23.57 5.97
C LYS A 58 0.43 24.18 5.33
N LYS A 59 0.37 25.52 5.24
CA LYS A 59 -0.75 26.23 4.61
C LYS A 59 -0.90 25.83 3.14
N MET A 60 0.21 25.79 2.38
CA MET A 60 0.21 25.37 0.98
C MET A 60 -0.26 23.93 0.78
N VAL A 61 0.10 23.01 1.69
CA VAL A 61 -0.39 21.62 1.63
C VAL A 61 -1.89 21.56 1.89
N ILE A 62 -2.41 22.32 2.86
CA ILE A 62 -3.85 22.37 3.16
C ILE A 62 -4.63 22.94 1.96
N GLU A 63 -4.14 24.02 1.36
CA GLU A 63 -4.72 24.61 0.15
C GLU A 63 -4.68 23.65 -1.04
N GLY A 64 -3.56 22.94 -1.23
CA GLY A 64 -3.42 21.95 -2.28
C GLY A 64 -4.35 20.73 -2.09
N GLU A 65 -4.57 20.29 -0.86
CA GLU A 65 -5.54 19.24 -0.53
C GLU A 65 -6.98 19.70 -0.82
N ALA A 66 -7.31 20.96 -0.53
CA ALA A 66 -8.61 21.54 -0.84
C ALA A 66 -8.82 21.67 -2.37
N GLU A 67 -7.81 22.11 -3.11
CA GLU A 67 -7.82 22.17 -4.57
C GLU A 67 -7.96 20.77 -5.19
N LEU A 68 -7.25 19.77 -4.67
CA LEU A 68 -7.38 18.39 -5.13
C LEU A 68 -8.81 17.89 -4.91
N LYS A 69 -9.40 18.15 -3.74
CA LYS A 69 -10.74 17.70 -3.40
C LYS A 69 -11.80 18.29 -4.32
N SER A 70 -11.66 19.56 -4.75
CA SER A 70 -12.61 20.19 -5.66
C SER A 70 -12.46 19.74 -7.11
N LYS A 71 -11.24 19.37 -7.55
CA LYS A 71 -10.96 18.91 -8.92
C LYS A 71 -11.16 17.41 -9.14
N ARG A 72 -11.26 16.62 -8.08
CA ARG A 72 -11.37 15.16 -8.19
C ARG A 72 -12.69 14.75 -8.86
N SER A 73 -12.62 13.72 -9.71
CA SER A 73 -13.82 13.08 -10.27
C SER A 73 -14.70 12.50 -9.17
N TRP A 74 -16.01 12.39 -9.42
CA TRP A 74 -16.94 11.72 -8.51
C TRP A 74 -16.62 10.23 -8.38
N ASP A 75 -16.12 9.61 -9.46
CA ASP A 75 -15.70 8.21 -9.51
C ASP A 75 -14.18 8.13 -9.74
N PRO A 76 -13.38 7.99 -8.66
CA PRO A 76 -11.94 7.94 -8.77
C PRO A 76 -11.45 6.58 -9.30
N LEU A 77 -10.40 6.61 -10.12
CA LEU A 77 -9.81 5.41 -10.67
C LEU A 77 -9.15 4.57 -9.56
N LYS A 78 -9.65 3.35 -9.37
CA LYS A 78 -9.08 2.34 -8.48
C LYS A 78 -8.47 1.21 -9.29
N TYR A 79 -7.34 0.68 -8.83
CA TYR A 79 -6.77 -0.54 -9.41
C TYR A 79 -7.61 -1.74 -8.97
N ALA A 80 -7.73 -2.75 -9.83
CA ALA A 80 -8.64 -3.87 -9.64
C ALA A 80 -8.53 -4.52 -8.25
N HIS A 81 -7.32 -4.86 -7.79
CA HIS A 81 -7.07 -5.50 -6.49
C HIS A 81 -6.76 -4.51 -5.36
N SER A 82 -6.82 -3.21 -5.62
CA SER A 82 -6.68 -2.21 -4.55
C SER A 82 -7.98 -2.08 -3.75
N PRO A 83 -7.95 -1.63 -2.48
CA PRO A 83 -9.17 -1.39 -1.71
C PRO A 83 -10.15 -0.47 -2.47
N GLY A 84 -11.38 -0.97 -2.68
CA GLY A 84 -12.42 -0.30 -3.46
C GLY A 84 -12.32 -0.48 -4.98
N GLY A 85 -11.43 -1.34 -5.47
CA GLY A 85 -11.39 -1.79 -6.86
C GLY A 85 -12.38 -2.92 -7.14
N ALA A 86 -12.63 -3.18 -8.43
CA ALA A 86 -13.62 -4.17 -8.87
C ALA A 86 -13.29 -5.62 -8.48
N ALA A 87 -12.00 -5.95 -8.29
CA ALA A 87 -11.53 -7.28 -7.92
C ALA A 87 -10.85 -7.27 -6.54
N TYR A 88 -11.27 -6.36 -5.66
CA TYR A 88 -10.76 -6.31 -4.30
C TYR A 88 -11.32 -7.49 -3.51
N ASP A 89 -10.42 -8.28 -2.92
CA ASP A 89 -10.76 -9.44 -2.08
C ASP A 89 -11.63 -10.50 -2.77
N THR A 90 -11.53 -10.59 -4.10
CA THR A 90 -12.20 -11.65 -4.86
C THR A 90 -11.53 -13.00 -4.71
N GLU A 91 -10.22 -13.01 -4.42
CA GLU A 91 -9.46 -14.23 -4.20
C GLU A 91 -9.61 -14.67 -2.75
N PHE A 92 -10.15 -15.86 -2.54
CA PHE A 92 -10.26 -16.43 -1.22
C PHE A 92 -8.93 -17.11 -0.83
N HIS A 93 -8.37 -16.71 0.32
CA HIS A 93 -7.17 -17.32 0.87
C HIS A 93 -7.51 -18.26 2.04
N TRP A 94 -7.27 -19.56 1.87
CA TRP A 94 -7.35 -20.53 2.96
C TRP A 94 -6.13 -20.42 3.87
N SER A 95 -6.33 -20.61 5.18
CA SER A 95 -5.21 -20.75 6.12
C SER A 95 -4.43 -22.03 5.81
N ASP A 96 -3.09 -21.95 5.82
CA ASP A 96 -2.21 -23.12 5.62
C ASP A 96 -2.44 -24.19 6.68
N SER A 97 -2.85 -23.81 7.90
CA SER A 97 -3.17 -24.74 8.99
C SER A 97 -4.27 -25.75 8.62
N LEU A 98 -5.11 -25.46 7.64
CA LEU A 98 -6.14 -26.38 7.16
C LEU A 98 -5.54 -27.68 6.59
N LEU A 99 -4.32 -27.63 6.05
CA LEU A 99 -3.64 -28.83 5.52
C LEU A 99 -3.26 -29.82 6.62
N ASP A 100 -3.29 -29.41 7.89
CA ASP A 100 -3.00 -30.29 9.02
C ASP A 100 -4.15 -31.22 9.36
N SER A 101 -5.39 -30.79 9.12
CA SER A 101 -6.59 -31.59 9.38
C SER A 101 -6.89 -32.62 8.29
N TRP A 102 -6.14 -32.63 7.17
CA TRP A 102 -6.32 -33.59 6.08
C TRP A 102 -6.11 -35.03 6.55
N HIS A 103 -6.88 -35.96 5.98
CA HIS A 103 -6.76 -37.38 6.29
C HIS A 103 -5.40 -37.91 5.78
N PRO A 104 -4.72 -38.83 6.48
CA PRO A 104 -3.40 -39.33 6.05
C PRO A 104 -3.37 -39.86 4.61
N ILE A 105 -4.45 -40.49 4.16
CA ILE A 105 -4.58 -40.98 2.77
C ILE A 105 -4.50 -39.82 1.76
N GLU A 106 -5.12 -38.68 2.04
CA GLU A 106 -5.07 -37.49 1.18
C GLU A 106 -3.67 -36.87 1.17
N LYS A 107 -2.98 -36.91 2.32
CA LYS A 107 -1.59 -36.45 2.44
C LYS A 107 -0.62 -37.33 1.64
N MET A 108 -0.85 -38.65 1.62
CA MET A 108 -0.01 -39.59 0.87
C MET A 108 0.01 -39.29 -0.63
N ALA A 109 -1.10 -38.80 -1.20
CA ALA A 109 -1.15 -38.37 -2.60
C ALA A 109 -0.12 -37.26 -2.92
N TYR A 110 0.27 -36.47 -1.92
CA TYR A 110 1.20 -35.36 -2.04
C TYR A 110 2.42 -35.50 -1.11
N ALA A 111 2.97 -36.71 -0.98
CA ALA A 111 4.07 -37.01 -0.04
C ALA A 111 5.24 -36.01 -0.09
N LYS A 112 5.76 -35.71 -1.29
CA LYS A 112 6.87 -34.76 -1.49
C LYS A 112 6.58 -33.34 -1.00
N TYR A 113 5.31 -32.91 -1.06
CA TYR A 113 4.91 -31.60 -0.57
C TYR A 113 4.86 -31.58 0.96
N PHE A 114 4.27 -32.60 1.57
CA PHE A 114 4.16 -32.71 3.03
C PHE A 114 5.52 -32.89 3.71
N GLU A 115 6.44 -33.67 3.13
CA GLU A 115 7.83 -33.78 3.64
C GLU A 115 8.51 -32.41 3.72
N LYS A 116 8.42 -31.60 2.65
CA LYS A 116 8.99 -30.25 2.63
C LYS A 116 8.28 -29.30 3.59
N ARG A 117 6.98 -29.51 3.82
CA ARG A 117 6.17 -28.69 4.73
C ARG A 117 6.56 -28.92 6.19
N GLU A 118 6.79 -30.17 6.58
CA GLU A 118 7.22 -30.49 7.95
C GLU A 118 8.61 -29.91 8.27
N ILE A 119 9.54 -29.91 7.30
CA ILE A 119 10.82 -29.21 7.44
C ILE A 119 10.60 -27.72 7.73
N ARG A 120 9.77 -27.03 6.93
CA ARG A 120 9.47 -25.60 7.12
C ARG A 120 8.79 -25.27 8.44
N LYS A 121 7.95 -26.19 8.96
CA LYS A 121 7.33 -26.02 10.28
C LYS A 121 8.37 -26.08 11.40
N GLY A 122 9.33 -27.01 11.30
CA GLY A 122 10.46 -27.06 12.21
C GLY A 122 11.25 -25.76 12.21
N GLU A 123 11.63 -25.27 11.02
CA GLU A 123 12.33 -23.99 10.85
C GLU A 123 11.55 -22.80 11.45
N TYR A 124 10.22 -22.78 11.30
CA TYR A 124 9.37 -21.74 11.88
C TYR A 124 9.41 -21.75 13.41
N ILE A 125 9.28 -22.92 14.04
CA ILE A 125 9.33 -23.05 15.51
C ILE A 125 10.69 -22.63 16.05
N GLU A 126 11.78 -23.04 15.40
CA GLU A 126 13.13 -22.63 15.78
C GLU A 126 13.32 -21.11 15.70
N ASN A 127 12.85 -20.49 14.62
CA ASN A 127 12.92 -19.04 14.44
C ASN A 127 12.04 -18.28 15.44
N TRP A 128 10.87 -18.82 15.76
CA TRP A 128 9.98 -18.29 16.79
C TRP A 128 10.68 -18.27 18.15
N ASN A 129 11.24 -19.40 18.59
CA ASN A 129 11.94 -19.48 19.87
C ASN A 129 13.12 -18.49 19.90
N LYS A 130 13.93 -18.41 18.84
CA LYS A 130 15.05 -17.45 18.75
C LYS A 130 14.61 -15.98 18.84
N THR A 131 13.49 -15.61 18.21
CA THR A 131 13.03 -14.21 18.18
C THR A 131 12.51 -13.77 19.54
N TYR A 132 11.68 -14.59 20.18
CA TYR A 132 11.03 -14.22 21.45
C TYR A 132 11.85 -14.54 22.70
N GLU A 133 12.78 -15.51 22.67
CA GLU A 133 13.74 -15.68 23.76
C GLU A 133 14.64 -14.44 23.92
N ASN A 134 14.98 -13.77 22.81
CA ASN A 134 15.82 -12.57 22.83
C ASN A 134 15.07 -11.30 23.30
N ASP A 135 13.76 -11.20 23.05
CA ASP A 135 12.93 -10.08 23.53
C ASP A 135 12.64 -10.12 25.05
N SER A 136 12.90 -11.27 25.70
CA SER A 136 12.66 -11.48 27.13
C SER A 136 13.88 -11.22 28.04
N LYS A 137 15.03 -10.82 27.48
CA LYS A 137 16.23 -10.38 28.19
C LYS A 137 16.38 -8.86 28.13
#